data_AF-A0A6S4QJ37-F1
#
_entry.id   AF-A0A6S4QJ37-F1
#
_cell.length_a   1.000
_cell.length_b   1.000
_cell.length_c   1.000
_cell.angle_alpha   90.00
_cell.angle_beta   90.00
_cell.angle_gamma   90.00
#
_symmetry.space_group_name_H-M   'P 1'
#
loop_
_entity.id
_entity.type
_entity.pdbx_description
1 polymer ?
#
loop_
_entity_poly.entity_id
_entity_poly.type
_entity_poly.pdbx_seq_one_letter_code
_entity_poly.pdbx_strand_id
1 'polypeptide(L)'
;MSQVQSGKSFEYAIAYQLQKITQATLVENKHLVTARKYYVTYDSVEQNKAMNAAQKIVGFLTRVDKRLKQKPCVLRLQSDQAGKLGDVRDIVIETPMGEIGISAKNRHFGVKNPRLSKNIDFGRKWIGHPVSQTYWDTVMPIFSKMQNRRENGQLWRNIHDKEDKFYVPLLHAFNIELQRIYDNDKDNTPKNLLHYLLGQHDFYKTAKDNGTAIVQSFNINGSLLWGKKLPLPTIIENRRNTTKTTTLYSFDKGWQISFRIHNAESKVTPSLKFDIQLTGLPHRLSRHEINYLF
;
A
#
# COMPACT_ATOMS: atom_id res chain seq x y z
N MET A 1 -21.26 2.87 -2.83
CA MET A 1 -20.50 1.99 -1.92
C MET A 1 -19.06 2.49 -1.80
N SER A 2 -18.39 2.21 -0.68
CA SER A 2 -17.02 2.70 -0.44
C SER A 2 -15.94 1.80 -1.05
N GLN A 3 -14.75 2.36 -1.29
CA GLN A 3 -13.56 1.61 -1.72
C GLN A 3 -13.17 0.51 -0.72
N VAL A 4 -13.43 0.72 0.58
CA VAL A 4 -13.14 -0.27 1.63
C VAL A 4 -14.03 -1.50 1.46
N GLN A 5 -15.33 -1.31 1.22
CA GLN A 5 -16.26 -2.42 0.99
C GLN A 5 -15.89 -3.22 -0.25
N SER A 6 -15.52 -2.54 -1.34
CA SER A 6 -15.17 -3.19 -2.60
C SER A 6 -13.84 -3.94 -2.54
N GLY A 7 -12.87 -3.44 -1.77
CA GLY A 7 -11.61 -4.12 -1.50
C GLY A 7 -11.83 -5.38 -0.65
N LYS A 8 -12.52 -5.25 0.49
CA LYS A 8 -12.80 -6.37 1.40
C LYS A 8 -13.66 -7.47 0.75
N SER A 9 -14.63 -7.10 -0.09
CA SER A 9 -15.40 -8.06 -0.90
C SER A 9 -14.48 -8.90 -1.81
N PHE A 10 -13.46 -8.28 -2.41
CA PHE A 10 -12.49 -9.00 -3.25
C PHE A 10 -11.52 -9.86 -2.44
N GLU A 11 -11.08 -9.41 -1.26
CA GLU A 11 -10.31 -10.22 -0.31
C GLU A 11 -11.06 -11.53 0.04
N TYR A 12 -12.37 -11.42 0.31
CA TYR A 12 -13.22 -12.59 0.56
C TYR A 12 -13.24 -13.56 -0.62
N ALA A 13 -13.44 -13.06 -1.84
CA ALA A 13 -13.48 -13.91 -3.04
C ALA A 13 -12.17 -14.69 -3.24
N ILE A 14 -11.01 -14.04 -3.03
CA ILE A 14 -9.70 -14.73 -3.10
C ILE A 14 -9.57 -15.78 -2.00
N ALA A 15 -9.91 -15.45 -0.76
CA ALA A 15 -9.83 -16.40 0.35
C ALA A 15 -10.73 -17.61 0.16
N TYR A 16 -11.96 -17.39 -0.34
CA TYR A 16 -12.88 -18.47 -0.69
C TYR A 16 -12.32 -19.39 -1.78
N GLN A 17 -11.75 -18.81 -2.85
CA GLN A 17 -11.16 -19.61 -3.92
C GLN A 17 -9.88 -20.33 -3.48
N LEU A 18 -9.07 -19.73 -2.61
CA LEU A 18 -7.94 -20.41 -1.96
C LEU A 18 -8.43 -21.63 -1.18
N GLN A 19 -9.42 -21.46 -0.30
CA GLN A 19 -10.00 -22.58 0.46
C GLN A 19 -10.51 -23.67 -0.49
N LYS A 20 -11.28 -23.30 -1.52
CA LYS A 20 -11.86 -24.26 -2.47
C LYS A 20 -10.83 -25.02 -3.30
N ILE A 21 -9.85 -24.32 -3.87
CA ILE A 21 -8.87 -24.90 -4.81
C ILE A 21 -7.75 -25.64 -4.07
N THR A 22 -7.28 -25.07 -2.96
CA THR A 22 -6.14 -25.62 -2.23
C THR A 22 -6.56 -26.54 -1.09
N GLN A 23 -7.83 -26.54 -0.66
CA GLN A 23 -8.32 -27.17 0.57
C GLN A 23 -7.65 -26.62 1.85
N ALA A 24 -7.18 -25.36 1.83
CA ALA A 24 -6.59 -24.73 3.00
C ALA A 24 -7.62 -24.55 4.12
N THR A 25 -7.19 -24.68 5.38
CA THR A 25 -8.02 -24.36 6.54
C THR A 25 -8.16 -22.85 6.64
N LEU A 26 -9.36 -22.34 6.35
CA LEU A 26 -9.69 -20.93 6.46
C LEU A 26 -10.06 -20.61 7.92
N VAL A 27 -9.25 -19.76 8.56
CA VAL A 27 -9.47 -19.33 9.95
C VAL A 27 -10.61 -18.32 10.00
N GLU A 28 -11.67 -18.66 10.74
CA GLU A 28 -12.78 -17.74 10.97
C GLU A 28 -12.37 -16.65 11.97
N ASN A 29 -12.14 -15.44 11.47
CA ASN A 29 -11.81 -14.27 12.28
C ASN A 29 -12.73 -13.09 11.92
N LYS A 30 -12.71 -12.03 12.73
CA LYS A 30 -13.55 -10.83 12.51
C LYS A 30 -13.35 -10.19 11.12
N HIS A 31 -12.17 -10.34 10.52
CA HIS A 31 -11.85 -9.78 9.20
C HIS A 31 -12.51 -10.59 8.09
N LEU A 32 -12.49 -11.92 8.19
CA LEU A 32 -13.24 -12.81 7.30
C LEU A 32 -14.74 -12.55 7.38
N VAL A 33 -15.29 -12.46 8.59
CA VAL A 33 -16.72 -12.16 8.80
C VAL A 33 -17.10 -10.82 8.15
N THR A 34 -16.27 -9.79 8.34
CA THR A 34 -16.49 -8.47 7.75
C THR A 34 -16.41 -8.52 6.22
N ALA A 35 -15.41 -9.19 5.66
CA ALA A 35 -15.21 -9.34 4.23
C ALA A 35 -16.37 -10.11 3.57
N ARG A 36 -16.82 -11.20 4.20
CA ARG A 36 -18.00 -11.97 3.79
C ARG A 36 -19.26 -11.10 3.82
N LYS A 37 -19.48 -10.35 4.90
CA LYS A 37 -20.61 -9.41 5.02
C LYS A 37 -20.64 -8.40 3.88
N TYR A 38 -19.50 -7.78 3.55
CA TYR A 38 -19.46 -6.85 2.44
C TYR A 38 -19.67 -7.54 1.10
N TYR A 39 -19.10 -8.72 0.87
CA TYR A 39 -19.32 -9.49 -0.35
C TYR A 39 -20.80 -9.74 -0.64
N VAL A 40 -21.57 -10.20 0.36
CA VAL A 40 -23.00 -10.52 0.16
C VAL A 40 -23.88 -9.28 -0.08
N THR A 41 -23.39 -8.07 0.20
CA THR A 41 -24.13 -6.83 -0.11
C THR A 41 -24.02 -6.38 -1.57
N TYR A 42 -23.12 -6.97 -2.34
CA TYR A 42 -23.02 -6.71 -3.79
C TYR A 42 -24.08 -7.51 -4.56
N ASP A 43 -24.48 -7.00 -5.72
CA ASP A 43 -25.33 -7.75 -6.64
C ASP A 43 -24.61 -9.01 -7.20
N SER A 44 -25.39 -9.93 -7.77
CA SER A 44 -24.87 -11.19 -8.30
C SER A 44 -23.84 -10.99 -9.41
N VAL A 45 -23.94 -9.91 -10.18
CA VAL A 45 -23.01 -9.61 -11.28
C VAL A 45 -21.63 -9.25 -10.73
N GLU A 46 -21.55 -8.35 -9.76
CA GLU A 46 -20.28 -7.96 -9.14
C GLU A 46 -19.69 -9.09 -8.28
N GLN A 47 -20.53 -9.87 -7.59
CA GLN A 47 -20.12 -11.09 -6.91
C GLN A 47 -19.47 -12.09 -7.88
N ASN A 48 -20.12 -12.38 -9.01
CA ASN A 48 -19.60 -13.29 -10.04
C ASN A 48 -18.29 -12.77 -10.65
N LYS A 49 -18.18 -11.48 -10.96
CA LYS A 49 -16.92 -10.89 -11.45
C LYS A 49 -15.79 -11.05 -10.45
N ALA A 50 -16.03 -10.80 -9.16
CA ALA A 50 -15.04 -10.98 -8.11
C ALA A 50 -14.61 -12.44 -7.98
N MET A 51 -15.57 -13.37 -8.02
CA MET A 51 -15.33 -14.81 -7.88
C MET A 51 -14.57 -15.40 -9.08
N ASN A 52 -14.92 -14.98 -10.31
CA ASN A 52 -14.23 -15.40 -11.53
C ASN A 52 -12.78 -14.89 -11.54
N ALA A 53 -12.57 -13.61 -11.21
CA ALA A 53 -11.22 -13.05 -11.09
C ALA A 53 -10.40 -13.81 -10.04
N ALA A 54 -10.97 -14.04 -8.86
CA ALA A 54 -10.32 -14.78 -7.78
C ALA A 54 -9.97 -16.22 -8.19
N GLN A 55 -10.88 -16.94 -8.86
CA GLN A 55 -10.64 -18.31 -9.30
C GLN A 55 -9.45 -18.38 -10.26
N LYS A 56 -9.39 -17.46 -11.24
CA LYS A 56 -8.30 -17.42 -12.22
C LYS A 56 -6.96 -17.05 -11.57
N ILE A 57 -6.95 -16.07 -10.66
CA ILE A 57 -5.77 -15.66 -9.89
C ILE A 57 -5.25 -16.84 -9.05
N VAL A 58 -6.12 -17.48 -8.26
CA VAL A 58 -5.73 -18.59 -7.39
C VAL A 58 -5.27 -19.80 -8.21
N GLY A 59 -5.93 -20.08 -9.33
CA GLY A 59 -5.50 -21.11 -10.28
C GLY A 59 -4.09 -20.86 -10.82
N PHE A 60 -3.77 -19.61 -11.18
CA PHE A 60 -2.41 -19.22 -11.56
C PHE A 60 -1.42 -19.40 -10.39
N LEU A 61 -1.71 -18.83 -9.22
CA LEU A 61 -0.83 -18.91 -8.04
C LEU A 61 -0.54 -20.36 -7.65
N THR A 62 -1.54 -21.25 -7.69
CA THR A 62 -1.37 -22.67 -7.36
C THR A 62 -0.48 -23.42 -8.36
N ARG A 63 -0.40 -22.95 -9.62
CA ARG A 63 0.53 -23.51 -10.61
C ARG A 63 1.96 -23.07 -10.37
N VAL A 64 2.17 -21.81 -9.99
CA VAL A 64 3.51 -21.20 -9.90
C VAL A 64 4.12 -21.24 -8.50
N ASP A 65 3.31 -21.36 -7.45
CA ASP A 65 3.75 -21.47 -6.07
C ASP A 65 3.27 -22.79 -5.45
N LYS A 66 4.12 -23.82 -5.58
CA LYS A 66 3.81 -25.19 -5.16
C LYS A 66 3.50 -25.34 -3.65
N ARG A 67 3.88 -24.36 -2.82
CA ARG A 67 3.59 -24.34 -1.38
C ARG A 67 2.09 -24.34 -1.11
N LEU A 68 1.28 -23.75 -2.01
CA LEU A 68 -0.19 -23.76 -1.90
C LEU A 68 -0.80 -25.17 -1.96
N LYS A 69 -0.07 -26.16 -2.47
CA LYS A 69 -0.53 -27.57 -2.53
C LYS A 69 -0.12 -28.38 -1.29
N GLN A 70 0.72 -27.83 -0.42
CA GLN A 70 1.24 -28.54 0.74
C GLN A 70 0.24 -28.52 1.90
N LYS A 71 0.37 -29.50 2.79
CA LYS A 71 -0.48 -29.64 3.97
C LYS A 71 0.38 -29.80 5.24
N PRO A 72 -0.04 -29.23 6.39
CA PRO A 72 -1.20 -28.34 6.56
C PRO A 72 -1.01 -26.98 5.84
N CYS A 73 -2.11 -26.34 5.45
CA CYS A 73 -2.10 -25.02 4.83
C CYS A 73 -3.21 -24.19 5.49
N VAL A 74 -2.84 -23.10 6.16
CA VAL A 74 -3.74 -22.31 7.00
C VAL A 74 -3.83 -20.89 6.45
N LEU A 75 -5.05 -20.43 6.21
CA LEU A 75 -5.37 -19.17 5.55
C LEU A 75 -6.03 -18.21 6.54
N ARG A 76 -5.56 -16.96 6.59
CA ARG A 76 -6.18 -15.89 7.38
C ARG A 76 -6.26 -14.57 6.61
N LEU A 77 -7.36 -13.83 6.80
CA LEU A 77 -7.42 -12.42 6.42
C LEU A 77 -6.78 -11.57 7.53
N GLN A 78 -5.93 -10.63 7.12
CA GLN A 78 -5.23 -9.74 8.02
C GLN A 78 -6.07 -8.52 8.41
N SER A 79 -5.68 -7.91 9.52
CA SER A 79 -6.27 -6.67 10.00
C SER A 79 -5.64 -5.46 9.33
N ASP A 80 -6.39 -4.36 9.23
CA ASP A 80 -5.84 -3.06 8.81
C ASP A 80 -4.74 -2.55 9.78
N GLN A 81 -4.69 -3.08 11.02
CA GLN A 81 -3.65 -2.76 12.00
C GLN A 81 -2.30 -3.37 11.62
N ALA A 82 -2.27 -4.57 11.03
CA ALA A 82 -1.04 -5.17 10.49
C ALA A 82 -0.44 -4.27 9.37
N GLY A 83 -1.30 -3.71 8.51
CA GLY A 83 -0.92 -2.69 7.53
C GLY A 83 -0.31 -1.42 8.13
N LYS A 84 -0.78 -0.99 9.31
CA LYS A 84 -0.17 0.13 10.03
C LYS A 84 1.23 -0.21 10.52
N LEU A 85 1.44 -1.46 10.98
CA LEU A 85 2.73 -1.98 11.48
C LEU A 85 3.72 -2.36 10.37
N GLY A 86 3.31 -2.32 9.09
CA GLY A 86 4.21 -2.55 7.95
C GLY A 86 4.00 -3.87 7.21
N ASP A 87 2.94 -4.61 7.52
CA ASP A 87 2.53 -5.78 6.74
C ASP A 87 1.40 -5.41 5.77
N VAL A 88 1.72 -5.26 4.49
CA VAL A 88 0.75 -4.87 3.45
C VAL A 88 -0.09 -6.03 2.91
N ARG A 89 0.13 -7.24 3.42
CA ARG A 89 -0.60 -8.45 3.00
C ARG A 89 -2.01 -8.37 3.55
N ASP A 90 -2.99 -8.52 2.66
CA ASP A 90 -4.40 -8.58 3.02
C ASP A 90 -4.79 -10.01 3.44
N ILE A 91 -4.09 -11.00 2.87
CA ILE A 91 -4.26 -12.43 3.12
C ILE A 91 -2.89 -13.06 3.38
N VAL A 92 -2.79 -13.87 4.44
CA VAL A 92 -1.59 -14.67 4.75
C VAL A 92 -1.95 -16.15 4.73
N ILE A 93 -1.13 -16.92 4.05
CA ILE A 93 -1.24 -18.38 3.96
C ILE A 93 0.03 -18.97 4.58
N GLU A 94 -0.13 -19.71 5.68
CA GLU A 94 0.94 -20.47 6.31
C GLU A 94 1.01 -21.87 5.71
N THR A 95 2.23 -22.27 5.34
CA THR A 95 2.54 -23.59 4.78
C THR A 95 3.75 -24.17 5.53
N PRO A 96 4.05 -25.47 5.39
CA PRO A 96 5.23 -26.07 6.03
C PRO A 96 6.55 -25.45 5.55
N MET A 97 6.56 -24.86 4.36
CA MET A 97 7.72 -24.20 3.76
C MET A 97 7.72 -22.67 3.92
N GLY A 98 6.91 -22.14 4.84
CA GLY A 98 6.84 -20.72 5.17
C GLY A 98 5.55 -20.05 4.72
N GLU A 99 5.56 -18.71 4.75
CA GLU A 99 4.37 -17.90 4.50
C GLU A 99 4.27 -17.41 3.05
N ILE A 100 3.03 -17.31 2.57
CA ILE A 100 2.68 -16.67 1.31
C ILE A 100 1.77 -15.48 1.61
N GLY A 101 2.19 -14.31 1.16
CA GLY A 101 1.40 -13.09 1.22
C GLY A 101 0.62 -12.83 -0.05
N ILE A 102 -0.63 -12.38 0.08
CA ILE A 102 -1.38 -11.79 -1.02
C ILE A 102 -1.87 -10.40 -0.59
N SER A 103 -1.63 -9.40 -1.43
CA SER A 103 -2.27 -8.09 -1.32
C SER A 103 -3.32 -7.95 -2.42
N ALA A 104 -4.59 -7.92 -2.03
CA ALA A 104 -5.73 -7.95 -2.92
C ALA A 104 -6.28 -6.53 -3.13
N LYS A 105 -6.37 -6.09 -4.38
CA LYS A 105 -6.81 -4.75 -4.73
C LYS A 105 -7.95 -4.79 -5.74
N ASN A 106 -8.96 -3.96 -5.51
CA ASN A 106 -10.06 -3.76 -6.44
C ASN A 106 -9.93 -2.35 -7.03
N ARG A 107 -9.51 -2.26 -8.31
CA ARG A 107 -9.31 -0.99 -9.05
C ARG A 107 -8.37 0.04 -8.41
N HIS A 108 -7.49 -0.36 -7.49
CA HIS A 108 -6.57 0.56 -6.81
C HIS A 108 -5.17 -0.03 -6.68
N PHE A 109 -4.20 0.59 -7.36
CA PHE A 109 -2.83 0.10 -7.45
C PHE A 109 -1.86 0.78 -6.47
N GLY A 110 -2.33 1.72 -5.64
CA GLY A 110 -1.48 2.39 -4.66
C GLY A 110 -0.96 1.47 -3.56
N VAL A 111 0.06 1.95 -2.85
CA VAL A 111 0.71 1.24 -1.73
C VAL A 111 0.33 1.87 -0.39
N LYS A 112 1.17 1.72 0.65
CA LYS A 112 0.95 2.39 1.93
C LYS A 112 0.83 3.90 1.72
N ASN A 113 -0.15 4.49 2.39
CA ASN A 113 -0.45 5.92 2.30
C ASN A 113 -0.19 6.60 3.65
N PRO A 114 1.07 6.96 3.95
CA PRO A 114 1.45 7.45 5.25
C PRO A 114 1.00 8.89 5.48
N ARG A 115 1.21 9.39 6.70
CA ARG A 115 0.78 10.73 7.13
C ARG A 115 1.93 11.53 7.70
N LEU A 116 1.93 12.82 7.43
CA LEU A 116 2.69 13.80 8.19
C LEU A 116 1.77 14.38 9.27
N SER A 117 2.28 14.50 10.49
CA SER A 117 1.57 15.14 11.61
C SER A 117 2.57 15.65 12.64
N LYS A 118 2.10 16.48 13.57
CA LYS A 118 2.88 16.96 14.71
C LYS A 118 3.43 15.86 15.63
N ASN A 119 2.94 14.63 15.51
CA ASN A 119 3.30 13.50 16.38
C ASN A 119 4.00 12.36 15.62
N ILE A 120 4.33 12.55 14.33
CA ILE A 120 4.96 11.51 13.52
C ILE A 120 6.28 12.03 12.99
N ASP A 121 7.37 11.54 13.58
CA ASP A 121 8.71 11.62 13.00
C ASP A 121 8.77 10.65 11.82
N PHE A 122 8.60 11.17 10.60
CA PHE A 122 8.60 10.34 9.39
C PHE A 122 9.98 9.74 9.13
N GLY A 123 11.05 10.46 9.45
CA GLY A 123 12.41 9.97 9.28
C GLY A 123 12.62 8.74 10.14
N ARG A 124 12.34 8.84 11.45
CA ARG A 124 12.50 7.70 12.38
C ARG A 124 11.58 6.55 12.00
N LYS A 125 10.34 6.83 11.64
CA LYS A 125 9.32 5.80 11.40
C LYS A 125 9.46 5.10 10.04
N TRP A 126 9.87 5.82 9.00
CA TRP A 126 9.87 5.30 7.62
C TRP A 126 11.27 4.91 7.17
N ILE A 127 12.29 5.60 7.66
CA ILE A 127 13.67 5.48 7.19
C ILE A 127 14.59 4.91 8.28
N GLY A 128 14.27 5.15 9.55
CA GLY A 128 15.09 4.75 10.70
C GLY A 128 15.98 5.87 11.26
N HIS A 129 15.91 7.09 10.70
CA HIS A 129 16.71 8.24 11.10
C HIS A 129 15.84 9.42 11.52
N PRO A 130 16.00 10.00 12.72
CA PRO A 130 15.15 11.10 13.15
C PRO A 130 15.24 12.31 12.20
N VAL A 131 14.11 12.97 12.01
CA VAL A 131 14.08 14.27 11.34
C VAL A 131 14.82 15.34 12.16
N SER A 132 15.32 16.36 11.48
CA SER A 132 16.03 17.48 12.10
C SER A 132 15.11 18.36 12.96
N GLN A 133 15.71 19.10 13.89
CA GLN A 133 15.01 20.16 14.60
C GLN A 133 14.49 21.23 13.63
N THR A 134 15.27 21.57 12.60
CA THR A 134 14.85 22.49 11.53
C THR A 134 13.57 22.05 10.83
N TYR A 135 13.39 20.74 10.57
CA TYR A 135 12.13 20.22 10.05
C TYR A 135 10.98 20.48 11.02
N TRP A 136 11.16 20.19 12.32
CA TRP A 136 10.13 20.43 13.33
C TRP A 136 9.76 21.91 13.44
N ASP A 137 10.75 22.79 13.53
CA ASP A 137 10.54 24.24 13.62
C ASP A 137 9.77 24.77 12.39
N THR A 138 10.00 24.17 11.22
CA THR A 138 9.29 24.50 9.98
C THR A 138 7.84 24.02 9.98
N VAL A 139 7.58 22.78 10.39
CA VAL A 139 6.24 22.17 10.23
C VAL A 139 5.30 22.42 11.41
N MET A 140 5.83 22.63 12.62
CA MET A 140 5.02 22.79 13.83
C MET A 140 4.08 23.99 13.77
N PRO A 141 4.47 25.19 13.31
CA PRO A 141 3.55 26.31 13.16
C PRO A 141 2.40 26.00 12.19
N ILE A 142 2.65 25.22 11.14
CA ILE A 142 1.64 24.81 10.16
C ILE A 142 0.62 23.88 10.84
N PHE A 143 1.08 22.87 11.59
CA PHE A 143 0.19 21.97 12.32
C PHE A 143 -0.57 22.67 13.45
N SER A 144 0.02 23.66 14.11
CA SER A 144 -0.67 24.49 15.11
C SER A 144 -1.81 25.30 14.49
N LYS A 145 -1.61 25.88 13.30
CA LYS A 145 -2.69 26.53 12.54
C LYS A 145 -3.81 25.55 12.19
N MET A 146 -3.49 24.33 11.77
CA MET A 146 -4.51 23.29 11.52
C MET A 146 -5.26 22.90 12.80
N GLN A 147 -4.56 22.81 13.93
CA GLN A 147 -5.15 22.47 15.22
C GLN A 147 -6.17 23.52 15.66
N ASN A 148 -5.83 24.81 15.60
CA ASN A 148 -6.75 25.88 15.93
C ASN A 148 -8.00 25.87 15.02
N ARG A 149 -7.82 25.63 13.72
CA ARG A 149 -8.95 25.51 12.78
C ARG A 149 -9.85 24.30 13.09
N ARG A 150 -9.24 23.19 13.50
CA ARG A 150 -9.98 21.99 13.95
C ARG A 150 -10.82 22.30 15.20
N GLU A 151 -10.26 22.99 16.18
CA GLU A 151 -10.94 23.40 17.42
C GLU A 151 -12.13 24.31 17.11
N ASN A 152 -11.99 25.17 16.10
CA ASN A 152 -13.07 25.99 15.56
C ASN A 152 -14.04 25.24 14.62
N GLY A 153 -13.98 23.91 14.56
CA GLY A 153 -14.92 23.08 13.78
C GLY A 153 -14.83 23.25 12.26
N GLN A 154 -13.74 23.84 11.73
CA GLN A 154 -13.67 24.17 10.30
C GLN A 154 -13.57 22.94 9.40
N LEU A 155 -14.12 23.09 8.19
CA LEU A 155 -14.02 22.11 7.11
C LEU A 155 -12.96 22.55 6.10
N TRP A 156 -12.19 21.59 5.57
CA TRP A 156 -11.18 21.86 4.54
C TRP A 156 -11.76 22.51 3.29
N ARG A 157 -13.01 22.20 2.93
CA ARG A 157 -13.69 22.78 1.77
C ARG A 157 -13.96 24.28 1.90
N ASN A 158 -13.96 24.82 3.12
CA ASN A 158 -14.23 26.23 3.40
C ASN A 158 -12.92 27.06 3.51
N ILE A 159 -11.75 26.43 3.36
CA ILE A 159 -10.47 27.13 3.43
C ILE A 159 -10.01 27.48 2.02
N HIS A 160 -10.12 28.75 1.66
CA HIS A 160 -9.50 29.28 0.44
C HIS A 160 -7.97 29.12 0.49
N ASP A 161 -7.37 28.73 -0.63
CA ASP A 161 -5.93 28.52 -0.81
C ASP A 161 -5.32 27.52 0.19
N LYS A 162 -6.08 26.51 0.59
CA LYS A 162 -5.59 25.47 1.52
C LYS A 162 -4.31 24.79 1.03
N GLU A 163 -4.12 24.67 -0.28
CA GLU A 163 -2.92 24.08 -0.85
C GLU A 163 -1.69 24.94 -0.53
N ASP A 164 -1.75 26.25 -0.81
CA ASP A 164 -0.67 27.20 -0.52
C ASP A 164 -0.40 27.35 0.97
N LYS A 165 -1.47 27.39 1.78
CA LYS A 165 -1.35 27.63 3.22
C LYS A 165 -0.84 26.42 3.99
N PHE A 166 -1.07 25.21 3.49
CA PHE A 166 -0.83 23.99 4.25
C PHE A 166 -0.10 22.89 3.47
N TYR A 167 -0.51 22.60 2.23
CA TYR A 167 -0.06 21.38 1.55
C TYR A 167 1.33 21.58 0.96
N VAL A 168 1.53 22.67 0.21
CA VAL A 168 2.78 23.01 -0.44
C VAL A 168 3.91 23.20 0.59
N PRO A 169 3.73 23.97 1.70
CA PRO A 169 4.81 24.14 2.67
C PRO A 169 5.19 22.83 3.37
N LEU A 170 4.22 21.96 3.69
CA LEU A 170 4.52 20.65 4.28
C LEU A 170 5.21 19.70 3.29
N LEU A 171 4.80 19.69 2.03
CA LEU A 171 5.46 18.92 0.98
C LEU A 171 6.91 19.41 0.77
N HIS A 172 7.11 20.72 0.77
CA HIS A 172 8.42 21.33 0.62
C HIS A 172 9.35 20.97 1.79
N ALA A 173 8.87 21.09 3.04
CA ALA A 173 9.62 20.71 4.23
C ALA A 173 9.96 19.21 4.24
N PHE A 174 9.01 18.35 3.87
CA PHE A 174 9.25 16.91 3.69
C PHE A 174 10.34 16.64 2.66
N ASN A 175 10.30 17.33 1.51
CA ASN A 175 11.26 17.10 0.43
C ASN A 175 12.69 17.53 0.80
N ILE A 176 12.84 18.65 1.51
CA ILE A 176 14.13 19.11 2.03
C ILE A 176 14.65 18.10 3.05
N GLU A 177 13.80 17.69 3.98
CA GLU A 177 14.22 16.81 5.07
C GLU A 177 14.57 15.39 4.58
N LEU A 178 13.81 14.86 3.61
CA LEU A 178 14.13 13.57 2.99
C LEU A 178 15.48 13.63 2.25
N GLN A 179 15.78 14.74 1.56
CA GLN A 179 17.07 14.93 0.91
C GLN A 179 18.20 14.98 1.94
N ARG A 180 18.02 15.74 3.04
CA ARG A 180 19.00 15.80 4.14
C ARG A 180 19.26 14.42 4.75
N ILE A 181 18.22 13.62 4.99
CA ILE A 181 18.38 12.25 5.51
C ILE A 181 19.15 11.38 4.50
N TYR A 182 18.79 11.48 3.21
CA TYR A 182 19.51 10.76 2.15
C TYR A 182 20.98 11.16 2.05
N ASP A 183 21.32 12.45 2.14
CA ASP A 183 22.70 12.92 2.07
C ASP A 183 23.56 12.39 3.23
N ASN A 184 22.94 12.12 4.38
CA ASN A 184 23.61 11.54 5.55
C ASN A 184 23.69 10.00 5.53
N ASP A 185 22.74 9.31 4.87
CA ASP A 185 22.72 7.86 4.75
C ASP A 185 22.18 7.45 3.36
N LYS A 186 23.05 7.57 2.36
CA LYS A 186 22.69 7.31 0.95
C LYS A 186 22.29 5.85 0.73
N ASP A 187 23.04 4.93 1.33
CA ASP A 187 22.88 3.50 1.07
C ASP A 187 21.57 2.93 1.64
N ASN A 188 21.12 3.41 2.81
CA ASN A 188 19.93 2.84 3.45
C ASN A 188 18.66 3.67 3.25
N THR A 189 18.76 4.98 2.97
CA THR A 189 17.56 5.83 2.92
C THR A 189 16.55 5.37 1.86
N PRO A 190 16.92 5.14 0.58
CA PRO A 190 15.99 4.67 -0.44
C PRO A 190 15.44 3.27 -0.13
N LYS A 191 16.31 2.38 0.36
CA LYS A 191 15.97 1.00 0.73
C LYS A 191 14.91 0.98 1.83
N ASN A 192 15.13 1.72 2.90
CA ASN A 192 14.25 1.74 4.07
C ASN A 192 12.92 2.41 3.73
N LEU A 193 12.94 3.51 2.97
CA LEU A 193 11.72 4.14 2.46
C LEU A 193 10.89 3.16 1.64
N LEU A 194 11.51 2.42 0.72
CA LEU A 194 10.81 1.44 -0.09
C LEU A 194 10.23 0.29 0.76
N HIS A 195 11.00 -0.25 1.71
CA HIS A 195 10.50 -1.25 2.66
C HIS A 195 9.33 -0.75 3.50
N TYR A 196 9.37 0.51 3.96
CA TYR A 196 8.26 1.06 4.72
C TYR A 196 6.98 1.17 3.88
N LEU A 197 7.11 1.52 2.59
CA LEU A 197 5.98 1.69 1.68
C LEU A 197 5.41 0.37 1.16
N LEU A 198 6.27 -0.60 0.84
CA LEU A 198 5.89 -1.92 0.31
C LEU A 198 5.67 -2.97 1.40
N GLY A 199 6.16 -2.74 2.61
CA GLY A 199 6.14 -3.71 3.69
C GLY A 199 7.41 -4.56 3.77
N GLN A 200 7.52 -5.29 4.88
CA GLN A 200 8.71 -6.09 5.20
C GLN A 200 8.68 -7.51 4.63
N HIS A 201 7.49 -8.01 4.29
CA HIS A 201 7.30 -9.37 3.77
C HIS A 201 7.08 -9.36 2.26
N ASP A 202 7.53 -10.41 1.59
CA ASP A 202 7.24 -10.59 0.17
C ASP A 202 5.78 -11.03 -0.02
N PHE A 203 5.18 -10.60 -1.13
CA PHE A 203 3.78 -10.89 -1.42
C PHE A 203 3.46 -10.88 -2.92
N TYR A 204 2.42 -11.61 -3.29
CA TYR A 204 1.78 -11.46 -4.59
C TYR A 204 0.76 -10.32 -4.50
N LYS A 205 0.98 -9.26 -5.27
CA LYS A 205 -0.02 -8.21 -5.45
C LYS A 205 -1.00 -8.66 -6.54
N THR A 206 -2.27 -8.73 -6.21
CA THR A 206 -3.32 -9.11 -7.14
C THR A 206 -4.30 -7.96 -7.26
N ALA A 207 -4.57 -7.50 -8.48
CA ALA A 207 -5.49 -6.39 -8.72
C ALA A 207 -6.46 -6.74 -9.84
N LYS A 208 -7.76 -6.56 -9.61
CA LYS A 208 -8.77 -6.68 -10.66
C LYS A 208 -9.23 -5.30 -11.15
N ASP A 209 -9.41 -5.18 -12.46
CA ASP A 209 -10.04 -4.04 -13.10
C ASP A 209 -10.77 -4.47 -14.39
N ASN A 210 -12.04 -4.09 -14.49
CA ASN A 210 -12.89 -4.18 -15.70
C ASN A 210 -12.67 -5.41 -16.61
N GLY A 211 -12.58 -6.59 -16.01
CA GLY A 211 -12.48 -7.87 -16.73
C GLY A 211 -11.09 -8.47 -16.85
N THR A 212 -10.08 -7.72 -16.41
CA THR A 212 -8.69 -8.12 -16.36
C THR A 212 -8.17 -8.14 -14.93
N ALA A 213 -7.46 -9.19 -14.55
CA ALA A 213 -6.76 -9.29 -13.29
C ALA A 213 -5.25 -9.36 -13.54
N ILE A 214 -4.48 -8.70 -12.69
CA ILE A 214 -3.03 -8.70 -12.74
C ILE A 214 -2.51 -9.34 -11.47
N VAL A 215 -1.51 -10.21 -11.60
CA VAL A 215 -0.70 -10.75 -10.52
C VAL A 215 0.73 -10.25 -10.68
N GLN A 216 1.28 -9.61 -9.66
CA GLN A 216 2.67 -9.13 -9.61
C GLN A 216 3.40 -9.73 -8.42
N SER A 217 4.65 -10.13 -8.62
CA SER A 217 5.49 -10.70 -7.57
C SER A 217 6.38 -9.64 -6.93
N PHE A 218 6.00 -9.15 -5.74
CA PHE A 218 6.84 -8.27 -4.94
C PHE A 218 7.80 -9.12 -4.09
N ASN A 219 8.76 -9.75 -4.76
CA ASN A 219 9.73 -10.67 -4.19
C ASN A 219 10.98 -9.91 -3.70
N ILE A 220 10.86 -9.11 -2.65
CA ILE A 220 11.93 -8.20 -2.20
C ILE A 220 13.04 -8.99 -1.48
N ASN A 221 12.67 -9.94 -0.65
CA ASN A 221 13.59 -10.76 0.13
C ASN A 221 13.99 -12.06 -0.59
N GLY A 222 13.16 -12.54 -1.52
CA GLY A 222 13.43 -13.75 -2.29
C GLY A 222 12.62 -14.97 -1.82
N SER A 223 11.54 -14.77 -1.04
CA SER A 223 10.76 -15.88 -0.47
C SER A 223 9.61 -16.36 -1.35
N LEU A 224 9.29 -15.67 -2.45
CA LEU A 224 8.27 -16.10 -3.41
C LEU A 224 8.85 -17.07 -4.43
N LEU A 225 8.08 -18.12 -4.76
CA LEU A 225 8.49 -19.14 -5.74
C LEU A 225 8.23 -18.73 -7.18
N TRP A 226 7.41 -17.70 -7.40
CA TRP A 226 7.22 -17.10 -8.71
C TRP A 226 7.80 -15.68 -8.75
N GLY A 227 8.64 -15.43 -9.73
CA GLY A 227 9.25 -14.13 -9.99
C GLY A 227 10.60 -13.94 -9.32
N LYS A 228 11.45 -13.10 -9.93
CA LYS A 228 12.83 -12.87 -9.49
C LYS A 228 12.87 -11.95 -8.28
N LYS A 229 13.91 -12.11 -7.46
CA LYS A 229 14.20 -11.16 -6.38
C LYS A 229 14.35 -9.75 -6.95
N LEU A 230 13.59 -8.81 -6.40
CA LEU A 230 13.59 -7.42 -6.84
C LEU A 230 14.81 -6.68 -6.26
N PRO A 231 15.50 -5.88 -7.09
CA PRO A 231 16.59 -5.06 -6.61
C PRO A 231 16.04 -3.89 -5.79
N LEU A 232 16.57 -3.66 -4.59
CA LEU A 232 16.24 -2.50 -3.76
C LEU A 232 17.04 -1.27 -4.22
N PRO A 233 16.44 -0.07 -4.26
CA PRO A 233 17.13 1.14 -4.65
C PRO A 233 18.15 1.56 -3.58
N THR A 234 19.21 2.21 -4.03
CA THR A 234 20.29 2.79 -3.21
C THR A 234 20.55 4.25 -3.59
N ILE A 235 19.99 4.75 -4.68
CA ILE A 235 20.24 6.11 -5.18
C ILE A 235 18.90 6.79 -5.46
N ILE A 236 18.76 8.04 -5.00
CA ILE A 236 17.74 8.96 -5.49
C ILE A 236 18.33 9.65 -6.73
N GLU A 237 17.86 9.29 -7.91
CA GLU A 237 18.37 9.81 -9.20
C GLU A 237 17.78 11.20 -9.50
N ASN A 238 16.50 11.39 -9.21
CA ASN A 238 15.81 12.65 -9.50
C ASN A 238 14.60 12.85 -8.57
N ARG A 239 14.29 14.12 -8.30
CA ARG A 239 13.06 14.57 -7.66
C ARG A 239 12.50 15.76 -8.43
N ARG A 240 11.27 15.63 -8.92
CA ARG A 240 10.54 16.73 -9.57
C ARG A 240 9.12 16.86 -9.06
N ASN A 241 8.61 18.08 -8.99
CA ASN A 241 7.19 18.32 -8.75
C ASN A 241 6.43 18.09 -10.06
N THR A 242 5.44 17.20 -10.03
CA THR A 242 4.55 16.93 -11.19
C THR A 242 3.28 17.77 -11.11
N THR A 243 2.85 18.13 -9.90
CA THR A 243 1.83 19.15 -9.65
C THR A 243 2.24 19.96 -8.43
N LYS A 244 1.45 20.99 -8.10
CA LYS A 244 1.65 21.82 -6.89
C LYS A 244 1.73 21.00 -5.60
N THR A 245 0.98 19.90 -5.52
CA THR A 245 0.85 19.05 -4.33
C THR A 245 1.41 17.65 -4.54
N THR A 246 2.11 17.40 -5.64
CA THR A 246 2.65 16.09 -5.98
C THR A 246 4.11 16.18 -6.37
N THR A 247 4.94 15.36 -5.72
CA THR A 247 6.34 15.19 -6.10
C THR A 247 6.59 13.75 -6.54
N LEU A 248 7.42 13.58 -7.57
CA LEU A 248 7.84 12.31 -8.10
C LEU A 248 9.32 12.10 -7.76
N TYR A 249 9.61 11.00 -7.09
CA TYR A 249 10.97 10.52 -6.84
C TYR A 249 11.28 9.39 -7.81
N SER A 250 12.40 9.51 -8.52
CA SER A 250 13.00 8.46 -9.33
C SER A 250 14.23 7.93 -8.62
N PHE A 251 14.32 6.61 -8.52
CA PHE A 251 15.41 5.91 -7.90
C PHE A 251 16.04 4.94 -8.91
N ASP A 252 17.28 4.54 -8.63
CA ASP A 252 17.96 3.52 -9.40
C ASP A 252 17.17 2.20 -9.44
N LYS A 253 17.54 1.35 -10.40
CA LYS A 253 16.92 0.05 -10.65
C LYS A 253 15.43 0.13 -11.04
N GLY A 254 14.98 1.29 -11.52
CA GLY A 254 13.67 1.47 -12.18
C GLY A 254 12.52 1.79 -11.24
N TRP A 255 12.77 2.07 -9.96
CA TRP A 255 11.72 2.47 -9.03
C TRP A 255 11.34 3.94 -9.25
N GLN A 256 10.04 4.22 -9.36
CA GLN A 256 9.55 5.60 -9.29
C GLN A 256 8.31 5.67 -8.41
N ILE A 257 8.30 6.65 -7.51
CA ILE A 257 7.28 6.79 -6.47
C ILE A 257 6.74 8.22 -6.49
N SER A 258 5.44 8.34 -6.72
CA SER A 258 4.71 9.61 -6.66
C SER A 258 4.13 9.81 -5.26
N PHE A 259 4.35 10.99 -4.69
CA PHE A 259 3.87 11.43 -3.39
C PHE A 259 2.93 12.62 -3.56
N ARG A 260 1.62 12.38 -3.50
CA ARG A 260 0.60 13.44 -3.51
C ARG A 260 0.09 13.74 -2.11
N ILE A 261 0.35 14.93 -1.60
CA ILE A 261 -0.14 15.35 -0.27
C ILE A 261 -1.58 15.87 -0.37
N HIS A 262 -2.44 15.46 0.56
CA HIS A 262 -3.85 15.89 0.59
C HIS A 262 -4.46 15.75 2.00
N ASN A 263 -5.62 16.38 2.21
CA ASN A 263 -6.46 16.11 3.37
C ASN A 263 -7.29 14.83 3.15
N ALA A 264 -7.23 13.88 4.09
CA ALA A 264 -8.00 12.64 4.01
C ALA A 264 -9.44 12.76 4.53
N GLU A 265 -9.74 13.82 5.28
CA GLU A 265 -11.01 14.03 5.98
C GLU A 265 -11.63 15.37 5.58
N SER A 266 -12.95 15.49 5.71
CA SER A 266 -13.65 16.76 5.44
C SER A 266 -13.39 17.81 6.51
N LYS A 267 -13.33 17.39 7.78
CA LYS A 267 -12.96 18.25 8.92
C LYS A 267 -11.46 18.51 8.92
N VAL A 268 -11.05 19.70 9.34
CA VAL A 268 -9.64 20.02 9.51
C VAL A 268 -9.06 19.11 10.59
N THR A 269 -7.91 18.50 10.29
CA THR A 269 -7.11 17.74 11.26
C THR A 269 -5.65 18.17 11.15
N PRO A 270 -4.87 18.16 12.24
CA PRO A 270 -3.45 18.51 12.23
C PRO A 270 -2.59 17.37 11.64
N SER A 271 -3.03 16.84 10.50
CA SER A 271 -2.34 15.80 9.74
C SER A 271 -2.73 15.86 8.28
N LEU A 272 -1.77 15.61 7.39
CA LEU A 272 -2.02 15.38 5.97
C LEU A 272 -1.56 13.98 5.58
N LYS A 273 -2.18 13.44 4.55
CA LYS A 273 -1.92 12.09 4.04
C LYS A 273 -1.21 12.19 2.70
N PHE A 274 -0.26 11.30 2.47
CA PHE A 274 0.24 11.02 1.15
C PHE A 274 -0.62 9.95 0.47
N ASP A 275 -1.04 10.23 -0.75
CA ASP A 275 -1.46 9.21 -1.71
C ASP A 275 -0.23 8.79 -2.53
N ILE A 276 0.21 7.56 -2.33
CA ILE A 276 1.44 7.00 -2.89
C ILE A 276 1.13 6.08 -4.06
N GLN A 277 1.76 6.36 -5.19
CA GLN A 277 1.66 5.53 -6.39
C GLN A 277 3.06 5.09 -6.84
N LEU A 278 3.23 3.79 -7.13
CA LEU A 278 4.41 3.28 -7.81
C LEU A 278 4.21 3.50 -9.32
N THR A 279 4.83 4.54 -9.87
CA THR A 279 4.71 4.89 -11.30
C THR A 279 5.80 4.22 -12.13
N GLY A 280 6.86 3.73 -11.49
CA GLY A 280 7.96 2.99 -12.09
C GLY A 280 8.29 1.79 -11.24
N LEU A 281 8.51 0.64 -11.89
CA LEU A 281 8.81 -0.63 -11.26
C LEU A 281 10.06 -1.23 -11.92
N PRO A 282 10.89 -2.00 -11.19
CA PRO A 282 12.04 -2.67 -11.79
C PRO A 282 11.62 -3.57 -12.95
N HIS A 283 12.41 -3.61 -14.02
CA HIS A 283 12.18 -4.51 -15.16
C HIS A 283 12.12 -6.00 -14.75
N ARG A 284 12.74 -6.36 -13.61
CA ARG A 284 12.71 -7.72 -13.07
C ARG A 284 11.37 -8.10 -12.42
N LEU A 285 10.44 -7.16 -12.24
CA LEU A 285 9.13 -7.43 -11.68
C LEU A 285 8.34 -8.39 -12.58
N SER A 286 8.09 -9.58 -12.06
CA SER A 286 7.23 -10.54 -12.75
C SER A 286 5.78 -10.10 -12.65
N ARG A 287 5.11 -10.04 -13.80
CA ARG A 287 3.72 -9.65 -13.98
C ARG A 287 3.02 -10.69 -14.85
N HIS A 288 1.82 -11.09 -14.46
CA HIS A 288 0.94 -11.92 -15.26
C HIS A 288 -0.43 -11.26 -15.34
N GLU A 289 -0.97 -11.17 -16.54
CA GLU A 289 -2.28 -10.59 -16.83
C GLU A 289 -3.27 -11.69 -17.21
N ILE A 290 -4.48 -11.59 -16.70
CA ILE A 290 -5.48 -12.64 -16.76
C ILE A 290 -6.83 -12.03 -17.14
N ASN A 291 -7.39 -12.45 -18.27
CA ASN A 291 -8.78 -12.17 -18.61
C ASN A 291 -9.71 -13.08 -17.80
N TYR A 292 -10.71 -12.47 -17.14
CA TYR A 292 -11.70 -13.18 -16.33
C TYR A 292 -13.16 -12.93 -16.77
N LEU A 293 -13.36 -12.13 -17.82
CA LEU A 293 -14.61 -12.13 -18.57
C LEU A 293 -14.52 -13.18 -19.68
N PHE A 294 -15.58 -13.95 -19.82
CA PHE A 294 -15.86 -14.76 -20.99
C PHE A 294 -16.97 -14.07 -21.78
#